data_AF-A0A1Z8JJ02-F1
#
_entry.id   AF-A0A1Z8JJ02-F1
#
_cell.length_a   1.000
_cell.length_b   1.000
_cell.length_c   1.000
_cell.angle_alpha   90.00
_cell.angle_beta   90.00
_cell.angle_gamma   90.00
#
_symmetry.space_group_name_H-M   'P 1'
#
loop_
_entity.id
_entity.type
_entity.pdbx_description
1 polymer ?
#
loop_
_entity_poly.entity_id
_entity_poly.type
_entity_poly.pdbx_seq_one_letter_code
_entity_poly.pdbx_strand_id
1 'polypeptide(L)'
;MYTASSNSSGSRREGAVDNLIGDHLIEVPQQPDLSPEICIKDSKSLQAFLRLSRYAVDDNMTTILNSVLNHREMNKNSVFRFGSGSSDGSPCDEFLKTLVYPEWKKRSQVIQYCRDVVANVNPKDSIENSQFAKLSQEEKNEMMRIDPYTYKNLEREYMNKHRKILELQQYYRNEEEVEKIVTDKSANIITQLCKFKDGEVKTFFSDFKSKNK
;
A
#
# COMPACT_ATOMS: atom_id res chain seq x y z
N MET A 1 -26.36 19.86 -29.12
CA MET A 1 -26.04 21.07 -28.32
C MET A 1 -25.89 20.60 -26.87
N TYR A 2 -24.69 20.18 -26.43
CA TYR A 2 -23.71 20.97 -25.65
C TYR A 2 -24.34 21.52 -24.35
N THR A 3 -23.88 21.26 -23.11
CA THR A 3 -22.54 20.90 -22.59
C THR A 3 -22.65 20.25 -21.20
N ALA A 4 -21.67 19.40 -20.87
CA ALA A 4 -21.35 18.98 -19.52
C ALA A 4 -20.38 19.99 -18.88
N SER A 5 -20.46 20.20 -17.57
CA SER A 5 -19.49 20.99 -16.81
C SER A 5 -19.08 20.21 -15.57
N SER A 6 -17.85 19.71 -15.58
CA SER A 6 -17.16 19.17 -14.41
C SER A 6 -15.84 19.92 -14.30
N ASN A 7 -15.76 20.82 -13.32
CA ASN A 7 -14.51 21.43 -12.88
C ASN A 7 -13.83 20.48 -11.89
N SER A 8 -12.71 19.86 -12.28
CA SER A 8 -11.72 19.33 -11.34
C SER A 8 -10.46 20.19 -11.40
N SER A 9 -10.30 21.05 -10.39
CA SER A 9 -9.06 21.76 -10.10
C SER A 9 -8.23 20.88 -9.16
N GLY A 10 -7.21 20.21 -9.70
CA GLY A 10 -6.36 19.27 -8.95
C GLY A 10 -4.91 19.25 -9.47
N SER A 11 -4.18 20.33 -9.24
CA SER A 11 -2.75 20.34 -8.90
C SER A 11 -1.73 19.53 -9.74
N ARG A 12 -1.35 20.07 -10.91
CA ARG A 12 0.02 20.44 -11.41
C ARG A 12 1.30 19.67 -11.01
N ARG A 13 1.25 18.50 -10.36
CA ARG A 13 2.43 17.67 -9.99
C ARG A 13 2.63 16.45 -10.91
N GLU A 14 1.72 16.20 -11.84
CA GLU A 14 1.76 15.03 -12.74
C GLU A 14 2.84 15.16 -13.83
N GLY A 15 3.09 16.36 -14.35
CA GLY A 15 3.94 16.56 -15.54
C GLY A 15 5.45 16.30 -15.42
N ALA A 16 5.97 15.94 -14.24
CA ALA A 16 7.39 15.60 -14.08
C ALA A 16 7.66 14.08 -14.21
N VAL A 17 6.67 13.25 -13.88
CA VAL A 17 6.78 11.79 -13.90
C VAL A 17 6.51 11.26 -15.32
N ASP A 18 5.60 11.92 -16.03
CA ASP A 18 5.16 11.55 -17.40
C ASP A 18 6.28 11.65 -18.44
N ASN A 19 7.30 12.50 -18.22
CA ASN A 19 8.40 12.71 -19.17
C ASN A 19 9.57 11.73 -18.99
N LEU A 20 9.60 10.93 -17.91
CA LEU A 20 10.67 9.96 -17.63
C LEU A 20 10.27 8.51 -17.96
N ILE A 21 8.96 8.24 -18.03
CA ILE A 21 8.38 6.90 -18.18
C ILE A 21 7.58 6.85 -19.48
N GLY A 22 8.26 7.07 -20.61
CA GLY A 22 7.64 6.87 -21.92
C GLY A 22 7.12 5.42 -22.05
N ASP A 23 5.83 5.28 -22.36
CA ASP A 23 5.12 4.05 -22.75
C ASP A 23 4.91 2.93 -21.71
N HIS A 24 5.33 3.09 -20.45
CA HIS A 24 5.03 2.12 -19.37
C HIS A 24 4.21 2.74 -18.23
N LEU A 25 3.13 3.42 -18.61
CA LEU A 25 2.14 3.98 -17.68
C LEU A 25 1.29 2.85 -17.06
N ILE A 26 1.86 2.11 -16.12
CA ILE A 26 1.03 1.44 -15.11
C ILE A 26 0.62 2.54 -14.15
N GLU A 27 -0.66 2.93 -14.23
CA GLU A 27 -1.23 3.92 -13.31
C GLU A 27 -1.01 3.45 -11.87
N VAL A 28 -0.22 4.22 -11.12
CA VAL A 28 0.10 3.91 -9.73
C VAL A 28 -1.17 4.13 -8.92
N PRO A 29 -1.66 3.11 -8.18
CA PRO A 29 -2.91 3.24 -7.46
C PRO A 29 -2.80 4.33 -6.39
N GLN A 30 -3.83 5.16 -6.28
CA GLN A 30 -3.88 6.16 -5.21
C GLN A 30 -3.98 5.48 -3.85
N GLN A 31 -3.31 6.07 -2.85
CA GLN A 31 -3.40 5.58 -1.49
C GLN A 31 -4.84 5.74 -0.98
N PRO A 32 -5.45 4.69 -0.41
CA PRO A 32 -6.78 4.83 0.14
C PRO A 32 -6.79 5.69 1.40
N ASP A 33 -7.90 6.38 1.66
CA ASP A 33 -8.08 7.18 2.87
C ASP A 33 -8.02 6.28 4.12
N LEU A 34 -7.11 6.61 5.02
CA LEU A 34 -6.85 5.82 6.22
C LEU A 34 -8.02 6.00 7.21
N SER A 35 -8.83 4.95 7.34
CA SER A 35 -9.89 4.84 8.33
C SER A 35 -9.90 3.45 8.95
N PRO A 36 -10.34 3.29 10.21
CA PRO A 36 -10.42 1.95 10.81
C PRO A 36 -11.33 0.99 10.02
N GLU A 37 -12.32 1.52 9.31
CA GLU A 37 -13.26 0.75 8.52
C GLU A 37 -12.58 0.00 7.36
N ILE A 38 -11.59 0.61 6.72
CA ILE A 38 -10.87 -0.02 5.60
C ILE A 38 -10.06 -1.23 6.05
N CYS A 39 -9.57 -1.22 7.29
CA CYS A 39 -8.79 -2.32 7.83
C CYS A 39 -9.65 -3.50 8.30
N ILE A 40 -10.90 -3.25 8.72
CA ILE A 40 -11.76 -4.27 9.35
C ILE A 40 -12.89 -4.73 8.41
N LYS A 41 -13.56 -3.78 7.76
CA LYS A 41 -14.71 -4.03 6.89
C LYS A 41 -14.27 -4.26 5.45
N ASP A 42 -13.36 -3.42 4.94
CA ASP A 42 -12.95 -3.40 3.52
C ASP A 42 -11.47 -3.77 3.29
N SER A 43 -11.05 -4.90 3.86
CA SER A 43 -9.68 -5.41 3.69
C SER A 43 -9.33 -5.76 2.23
N LYS A 44 -10.34 -5.95 1.35
CA LYS A 44 -10.15 -6.28 -0.07
C LYS A 44 -9.61 -5.09 -0.87
N SER A 45 -10.10 -3.88 -0.61
CA SER A 45 -9.57 -2.68 -1.26
C SER A 45 -8.09 -2.46 -0.91
N LEU A 46 -7.71 -2.74 0.34
CA LEU A 46 -6.31 -2.71 0.74
C LEU A 46 -5.45 -3.77 0.03
N GLN A 47 -5.95 -5.01 -0.07
CA GLN A 47 -5.29 -6.07 -0.84
C GLN A 47 -5.07 -5.66 -2.30
N ALA A 48 -6.08 -5.06 -2.93
CA ALA A 48 -6.00 -4.58 -4.30
C ALA A 48 -4.95 -3.46 -4.43
N PHE A 49 -4.95 -2.48 -3.53
CA PHE A 49 -3.95 -1.41 -3.49
C PHE A 49 -2.52 -1.97 -3.39
N LEU A 50 -2.24 -2.86 -2.44
CA LEU A 50 -0.91 -3.44 -2.25
C LEU A 50 -0.46 -4.23 -3.47
N ARG A 51 -1.35 -5.04 -4.05
CA ARG A 51 -1.07 -5.84 -5.26
C ARG A 51 -0.75 -4.94 -6.45
N LEU A 52 -1.56 -3.92 -6.71
CA LEU A 52 -1.38 -3.02 -7.85
C LEU A 52 -0.14 -2.14 -7.69
N SER A 53 0.13 -1.64 -6.48
CA SER A 53 1.33 -0.83 -6.20
C SER A 53 2.62 -1.65 -6.40
N ARG A 54 2.65 -2.92 -5.92
CA ARG A 54 3.76 -3.86 -6.16
C ARG A 54 3.96 -4.15 -7.64
N TYR A 55 2.86 -4.39 -8.37
CA TYR A 55 2.93 -4.63 -9.80
C TYR A 55 3.47 -3.42 -10.59
N ALA A 56 3.03 -2.22 -10.22
CA ALA A 56 3.45 -0.98 -10.89
C ALA A 56 4.92 -0.64 -10.64
N VAL A 57 5.42 -0.85 -9.41
CA VAL A 57 6.76 -0.38 -9.01
C VAL A 57 7.80 -1.49 -8.96
N ASP A 58 7.48 -2.65 -8.38
CA ASP A 58 8.47 -3.69 -8.03
C ASP A 58 8.58 -4.78 -9.11
N ASP A 59 7.46 -5.29 -9.63
CA ASP A 59 7.48 -6.40 -10.58
C ASP A 59 8.11 -6.00 -11.92
N ASN A 60 7.91 -4.75 -12.34
CA ASN A 60 8.45 -4.19 -13.59
C ASN A 60 9.71 -3.34 -13.38
N MET A 61 10.33 -3.40 -12.18
CA MET A 61 11.46 -2.56 -11.78
C MET A 61 12.62 -2.59 -12.80
N THR A 62 13.01 -3.79 -13.26
CA THR A 62 14.11 -3.95 -14.23
C THR A 62 13.79 -3.28 -15.57
N THR A 63 12.56 -3.45 -16.07
CA THR A 63 12.11 -2.86 -17.34
C THR A 63 12.10 -1.34 -17.25
N ILE A 64 11.54 -0.79 -16.16
CA ILE A 64 11.46 0.65 -15.93
C ILE A 64 12.86 1.25 -15.80
N LEU A 65 13.74 0.65 -14.99
CA LEU A 65 15.11 1.14 -14.81
C LEU A 65 15.91 1.10 -16.11
N ASN A 66 15.83 0.03 -16.89
CA ASN A 66 16.52 -0.06 -18.17
C ASN A 66 16.01 1.01 -19.16
N SER A 67 14.71 1.28 -19.18
CA SER A 67 14.14 2.36 -20.00
C SER A 67 14.71 3.72 -19.59
N VAL A 68 14.69 4.04 -18.29
CA VAL A 68 15.21 5.31 -17.74
C VAL A 68 16.70 5.49 -18.04
N LEU A 69 17.50 4.43 -17.89
CA LEU A 69 18.93 4.45 -18.19
C LEU A 69 19.18 4.65 -19.69
N ASN A 70 18.50 3.89 -20.55
CA ASN A 70 18.67 3.96 -22.00
C ASN A 70 18.21 5.31 -22.59
N HIS A 71 17.08 5.87 -22.14
CA HIS A 71 16.59 7.16 -22.62
C HIS A 71 17.59 8.30 -22.35
N ARG A 72 18.27 8.29 -21.20
CA ARG A 72 19.31 9.27 -20.88
C ARG A 72 20.57 9.07 -21.72
N GLU A 73 20.97 7.83 -22.02
CA GLU A 73 22.10 7.57 -22.92
C GLU A 73 21.83 8.06 -24.35
N MET A 74 20.61 7.82 -24.87
CA MET A 74 20.19 8.34 -26.18
C MET A 74 20.17 9.87 -26.22
N ASN A 75 19.71 10.52 -25.15
CA ASN A 75 19.74 11.98 -25.03
C ASN A 75 21.15 12.57 -24.90
N LYS A 76 22.11 11.82 -24.33
CA LYS A 76 23.53 12.22 -24.29
C LYS A 76 24.20 12.16 -25.67
N ASN A 77 23.76 11.24 -26.52
CA ASN A 77 24.32 11.00 -27.85
C ASN A 77 23.55 11.68 -29.00
N SER A 78 22.44 12.37 -28.71
CA SER A 78 21.66 13.11 -29.70
C SER A 78 22.34 14.41 -30.14
N VAL A 79 22.46 14.61 -31.46
CA VAL A 79 23.02 15.82 -32.09
C VAL A 79 22.13 17.06 -31.86
N PHE A 80 20.83 16.85 -31.57
CA PHE A 80 19.88 17.90 -31.26
C PHE A 80 19.69 18.00 -29.74
N ARG A 81 20.52 18.82 -29.09
CA ARG A 81 20.43 19.12 -27.65
C ARG A 81 19.22 20.00 -27.35
N PHE A 82 18.02 19.42 -27.31
CA PHE A 82 16.87 20.09 -26.70
C PHE A 82 17.05 20.11 -25.18
N GLY A 83 17.48 21.26 -24.65
CA GLY A 83 17.31 21.68 -23.26
C GLY A 83 17.38 20.59 -22.18
N SER A 84 18.48 19.84 -22.11
CA SER A 84 18.80 19.03 -20.94
C SER A 84 19.09 19.99 -19.79
N GLY A 85 18.05 20.36 -19.03
CA GLY A 85 18.22 20.94 -17.70
C GLY A 85 19.22 20.09 -16.93
N SER A 86 20.31 20.71 -16.51
CA SER A 86 21.40 20.14 -15.74
C SER A 86 20.90 19.68 -14.37
N SER A 87 20.23 18.54 -14.31
CA SER A 87 20.01 17.83 -13.06
C SER A 87 21.26 17.00 -12.78
N ASP A 88 22.15 17.52 -11.92
CA ASP A 88 23.38 16.89 -11.42
C ASP A 88 23.16 15.53 -10.66
N GLY A 89 21.96 14.97 -10.70
CA GLY A 89 21.61 13.71 -10.05
C GLY A 89 21.74 12.51 -10.98
N SER A 90 22.10 11.35 -10.42
CA SER A 90 21.99 10.08 -11.14
C SER A 90 20.52 9.86 -11.55
N PRO A 91 20.20 9.39 -12.77
CA PRO A 91 18.82 9.10 -13.18
C PRO A 91 18.14 8.09 -12.24
N CYS A 92 18.94 7.23 -11.59
CA CYS A 92 18.47 6.35 -10.53
C CYS A 92 18.04 7.11 -9.27
N ASP A 93 18.76 8.16 -8.85
CA ASP A 93 18.39 8.94 -7.67
C ASP A 93 17.07 9.69 -7.89
N GLU A 94 16.88 10.21 -9.09
CA GLU A 94 15.64 10.88 -9.49
C GLU A 94 14.48 9.89 -9.45
N PHE A 95 14.62 8.73 -10.12
CA PHE A 95 13.63 7.66 -10.13
C PHE A 95 13.25 7.17 -8.71
N LEU A 96 14.25 7.00 -7.84
CA LEU A 96 14.01 6.57 -6.46
C LEU A 96 13.22 7.59 -5.67
N LYS A 97 13.58 8.88 -5.79
CA LYS A 97 12.93 9.98 -5.04
C LYS A 97 11.52 10.28 -5.55
N THR A 98 11.27 10.14 -6.85
CA THR A 98 9.99 10.51 -7.47
C THR A 98 8.96 9.38 -7.40
N LEU A 99 9.38 8.12 -7.59
CA LEU A 99 8.45 6.99 -7.70
C LEU A 99 8.62 5.98 -6.56
N VAL A 100 9.80 5.39 -6.42
CA VAL A 100 10.00 4.20 -5.57
C VAL A 100 9.78 4.51 -4.09
N TYR A 101 10.46 5.53 -3.55
CA TYR A 101 10.37 5.85 -2.12
C TYR A 101 8.99 6.35 -1.69
N PRO A 102 8.29 7.22 -2.45
CA PRO A 102 6.91 7.56 -2.14
C PRO A 102 5.99 6.34 -2.08
N GLU A 103 6.07 5.42 -3.03
CA GLU A 103 5.18 4.25 -3.08
C GLU A 103 5.47 3.23 -1.98
N TRP A 104 6.75 2.95 -1.71
CA TRP A 104 7.14 2.12 -0.57
C TRP A 104 6.69 2.73 0.76
N LYS A 105 6.74 4.06 0.89
CA LYS A 105 6.24 4.76 2.07
C LYS A 105 4.74 4.61 2.22
N LYS A 106 3.95 4.85 1.15
CA LYS A 106 2.49 4.70 1.18
C LYS A 106 2.09 3.29 1.61
N ARG A 107 2.67 2.25 1.02
CA ARG A 107 2.43 0.84 1.40
C ARG A 107 2.77 0.57 2.86
N SER A 108 3.96 0.96 3.30
CA SER A 108 4.40 0.79 4.69
C SER A 108 3.47 1.50 5.68
N GLN A 109 3.02 2.71 5.37
CA GLN A 109 2.09 3.47 6.22
C GLN A 109 0.74 2.78 6.35
N VAL A 110 0.16 2.31 5.26
CA VAL A 110 -1.16 1.66 5.29
C VAL A 110 -1.09 0.32 6.03
N ILE A 111 -0.04 -0.48 5.80
CA ILE A 111 0.17 -1.75 6.51
C ILE A 111 0.34 -1.51 8.02
N GLN A 112 1.19 -0.54 8.41
CA GLN A 112 1.42 -0.20 9.82
C GLN A 112 0.15 0.30 10.49
N TYR A 113 -0.57 1.21 9.83
CA TYR A 113 -1.85 1.73 10.33
C TYR A 113 -2.86 0.60 10.56
N CYS A 114 -3.08 -0.27 9.58
CA CYS A 114 -4.05 -1.36 9.73
C CYS A 114 -3.63 -2.40 10.76
N ARG A 115 -2.33 -2.70 10.87
CA ARG A 115 -1.81 -3.55 11.94
C ARG A 115 -2.14 -2.96 13.31
N ASP A 116 -1.87 -1.68 13.51
CA ASP A 116 -2.09 -1.02 14.80
C ASP A 116 -3.60 -0.90 15.12
N VAL A 117 -4.44 -0.60 14.11
CA VAL A 117 -5.91 -0.61 14.25
C VAL A 117 -6.41 -1.98 14.71
N VAL A 118 -6.01 -3.06 14.04
CA VAL A 118 -6.50 -4.41 14.38
C VAL A 118 -5.88 -4.94 15.68
N ALA A 119 -4.68 -4.48 16.05
CA ALA A 119 -4.10 -4.76 17.37
C ALA A 119 -4.86 -4.06 18.51
N ASN A 120 -5.31 -2.82 18.28
CA ASN A 120 -6.11 -2.05 19.25
C ASN A 120 -7.56 -2.56 19.36
N VAL A 121 -8.07 -3.24 18.34
CA VAL A 121 -9.32 -4.00 18.47
C VAL A 121 -9.03 -5.23 19.31
N ASN A 122 -9.19 -5.08 20.63
CA ASN A 122 -9.13 -6.20 21.54
C ASN A 122 -10.21 -7.20 21.11
N PRO A 123 -9.87 -8.47 20.84
CA PRO A 123 -10.87 -9.47 20.47
C PRO A 123 -12.00 -9.49 21.51
N LYS A 124 -11.67 -9.28 22.80
CA LYS A 124 -12.62 -9.22 23.92
C LYS A 124 -13.60 -8.02 23.86
N ASP A 125 -13.18 -6.86 23.37
CA ASP A 125 -14.06 -5.66 23.33
C ASP A 125 -15.05 -5.72 22.16
N SER A 126 -14.63 -6.34 21.04
CA SER A 126 -15.54 -6.67 19.93
C SER A 126 -16.55 -7.76 20.32
N ILE A 127 -16.15 -8.61 21.26
CA ILE A 127 -16.92 -9.69 21.86
C ILE A 127 -17.98 -9.11 22.80
N GLU A 128 -17.59 -8.27 23.76
CA GLU A 128 -18.50 -7.67 24.78
C GLU A 128 -19.59 -6.79 24.18
N ASN A 129 -19.33 -6.19 23.01
CA ASN A 129 -20.34 -5.42 22.29
C ASN A 129 -21.33 -6.27 21.49
N SER A 130 -21.07 -7.56 21.29
CA SER A 130 -21.99 -8.46 20.61
C SER A 130 -23.23 -8.72 21.47
N GLN A 131 -24.40 -8.81 20.83
CA GLN A 131 -25.65 -9.17 21.51
C GLN A 131 -25.50 -10.49 22.28
N PHE A 132 -24.77 -11.46 21.72
CA PHE A 132 -24.52 -12.76 22.34
C PHE A 132 -23.69 -12.69 23.64
N ALA A 133 -22.68 -11.82 23.70
CA ALA A 133 -21.85 -11.68 24.91
C ALA A 133 -22.54 -10.88 26.01
N LYS A 134 -23.47 -9.98 25.65
CA LYS A 134 -24.26 -9.19 26.61
C LYS A 134 -25.31 -10.02 27.35
N LEU A 135 -25.71 -11.17 26.79
CA LEU A 135 -26.70 -12.06 27.41
C LEU A 135 -26.11 -12.77 28.64
N SER A 136 -26.85 -12.72 29.75
CA SER A 136 -26.62 -13.57 30.92
C SER A 136 -26.77 -15.05 30.58
N GLN A 137 -26.26 -15.92 31.44
CA GLN A 137 -26.43 -17.36 31.29
C GLN A 137 -27.91 -17.77 31.35
N GLU A 138 -28.72 -17.12 32.19
CA GLU A 138 -30.18 -17.33 32.24
C GLU A 138 -30.85 -16.97 30.92
N GLU A 139 -30.53 -15.80 30.34
CA GLU A 139 -31.12 -15.34 29.08
C GLU A 139 -30.71 -16.25 27.91
N LYS A 140 -29.47 -16.76 27.91
CA LYS A 140 -29.02 -17.76 26.94
C LYS A 140 -29.81 -19.06 27.05
N ASN A 141 -30.04 -19.54 28.27
CA ASN A 141 -30.83 -20.76 28.51
C ASN A 141 -32.30 -20.57 28.13
N GLU A 142 -32.87 -19.40 28.41
CA GLU A 142 -34.24 -19.06 28.02
C GLU A 142 -34.38 -18.96 26.50
N MET A 143 -33.45 -18.28 25.83
CA MET A 143 -33.43 -18.18 24.36
C MET A 143 -33.29 -19.55 23.71
N MET A 144 -32.46 -20.45 24.27
CA MET A 144 -32.33 -21.82 23.80
C MET A 144 -33.64 -22.62 23.95
N ARG A 145 -34.50 -22.30 24.94
CA ARG A 145 -35.80 -22.94 25.13
C ARG A 145 -36.90 -22.37 24.23
N ILE A 146 -36.90 -21.05 24.01
CA ILE A 146 -37.92 -20.35 23.21
C ILE A 146 -37.62 -20.51 21.71
N ASP A 147 -36.38 -20.23 21.30
CA ASP A 147 -35.93 -20.31 19.90
C ASP A 147 -34.45 -20.73 19.80
N PRO A 148 -34.20 -22.06 19.66
CA PRO A 148 -32.85 -22.61 19.49
C PRO A 148 -32.10 -22.07 18.26
N TYR A 149 -32.81 -21.64 17.21
CA TYR A 149 -32.18 -21.19 15.97
C TYR A 149 -31.64 -19.78 16.12
N THR A 150 -32.38 -18.89 16.78
CA THR A 150 -31.90 -17.54 17.09
C THR A 150 -30.64 -17.59 17.96
N TYR A 151 -30.61 -18.44 18.99
CA TYR A 151 -29.40 -18.65 19.80
C TYR A 151 -28.20 -19.07 18.93
N LYS A 152 -28.39 -20.10 18.09
CA LYS A 152 -27.31 -20.63 17.23
C LYS A 152 -26.85 -19.63 16.16
N ASN A 153 -27.72 -18.75 15.71
CA ASN A 153 -27.35 -17.67 14.79
C ASN A 153 -26.45 -16.64 15.48
N LEU A 154 -26.87 -16.15 16.65
CA LEU A 154 -26.11 -15.18 17.43
C LEU A 154 -24.74 -15.74 17.87
N GLU A 155 -24.69 -17.00 18.30
CA GLU A 155 -23.45 -17.71 18.63
C GLU A 155 -22.52 -17.82 17.42
N ARG A 156 -23.06 -18.17 16.24
CA ARG A 156 -22.25 -18.23 15.00
C ARG A 156 -21.72 -16.88 14.59
N GLU A 157 -22.54 -15.83 14.64
CA GLU A 157 -22.10 -14.47 14.33
C GLU A 157 -20.99 -14.02 15.26
N TYR A 158 -21.14 -14.32 16.55
CA TYR A 158 -20.13 -14.07 17.57
C TYR A 158 -18.79 -14.73 17.23
N MET A 159 -18.80 -16.04 16.99
CA MET A 159 -17.59 -16.79 16.64
C MET A 159 -16.96 -16.31 15.32
N ASN A 160 -17.79 -16.01 14.31
CA ASN A 160 -17.31 -15.53 13.01
C ASN A 160 -16.62 -14.16 13.10
N LYS A 161 -17.16 -13.22 13.89
CA LYS A 161 -16.54 -11.90 14.11
C LYS A 161 -15.19 -12.05 14.80
N HIS A 162 -15.11 -12.89 15.83
CA HIS A 162 -13.86 -13.16 16.54
C HIS A 162 -12.81 -13.78 15.61
N ARG A 163 -13.18 -14.81 14.86
CA ARG A 163 -12.30 -15.47 13.88
C ARG A 163 -11.78 -14.47 12.85
N LYS A 164 -12.67 -13.62 12.30
CA LYS A 164 -12.29 -12.62 11.29
C LYS A 164 -11.24 -11.64 11.81
N ILE A 165 -11.32 -11.20 13.06
CA ILE A 165 -10.32 -10.29 13.64
C ILE A 165 -8.96 -10.99 13.74
N LEU A 166 -8.92 -12.23 14.22
CA LEU A 166 -7.68 -13.01 14.31
C LEU A 166 -7.05 -13.25 12.93
N GLU A 167 -7.86 -13.58 11.93
CA GLU A 167 -7.44 -13.72 10.53
C GLU A 167 -6.82 -12.42 10.01
N LEU A 168 -7.45 -11.27 10.26
CA LEU A 168 -6.92 -9.96 9.86
C LEU A 168 -5.62 -9.62 10.58
N GLN A 169 -5.49 -9.95 11.88
CA GLN A 169 -4.25 -9.75 12.63
C GLN A 169 -3.09 -10.54 12.00
N GLN A 170 -3.32 -11.80 11.66
CA GLN A 170 -2.31 -12.61 11.00
C GLN A 170 -2.00 -12.09 9.60
N TYR A 171 -3.03 -11.70 8.86
CA TYR A 171 -2.89 -11.13 7.52
C TYR A 171 -1.97 -9.90 7.53
N TYR A 172 -2.20 -8.93 8.41
CA TYR A 172 -1.38 -7.72 8.47
C TYR A 172 0.05 -7.96 8.94
N ARG A 173 0.28 -8.92 9.84
CA ARG A 173 1.65 -9.36 10.19
C ARG A 173 2.36 -9.95 8.99
N ASN A 174 1.69 -10.82 8.24
CA ASN A 174 2.25 -11.41 7.03
C ASN A 174 2.54 -10.34 5.96
N GLU A 175 1.65 -9.35 5.78
CA GLU A 175 1.89 -8.25 4.84
C GLU A 175 3.10 -7.40 5.22
N GLU A 176 3.39 -7.20 6.51
CA GLU A 176 4.60 -6.53 6.96
C GLU A 176 5.86 -7.32 6.57
N GLU A 177 5.85 -8.65 6.72
CA GLU A 177 6.94 -9.53 6.28
C GLU A 177 7.10 -9.55 4.76
N VAL A 178 5.99 -9.67 4.02
CA VAL A 178 5.98 -9.61 2.55
C VAL A 178 6.53 -8.29 2.07
N GLU A 179 6.13 -7.17 2.68
CA GLU A 179 6.62 -5.84 2.31
C GLU A 179 8.13 -5.72 2.52
N LYS A 180 8.66 -6.27 3.61
CA LYS A 180 10.11 -6.35 3.83
C LYS A 180 10.82 -7.16 2.74
N ILE A 181 10.28 -8.33 2.37
CA ILE A 181 10.86 -9.18 1.32
C ILE A 181 10.84 -8.48 -0.04
N VAL A 182 9.72 -7.84 -0.40
CA VAL A 182 9.56 -7.14 -1.67
C VAL A 182 10.53 -5.95 -1.74
N THR A 183 10.56 -5.11 -0.71
CA THR A 183 11.50 -3.97 -0.66
C THR A 183 12.96 -4.42 -0.68
N ASP A 184 13.31 -5.51 0.00
CA ASP A 184 14.65 -6.09 -0.03
C ASP A 184 15.04 -6.57 -1.43
N LYS A 185 14.13 -7.30 -2.11
CA LYS A 185 14.36 -7.79 -3.47
C LYS A 185 14.51 -6.64 -4.47
N SER A 186 13.60 -5.67 -4.42
CA SER A 186 13.64 -4.50 -5.29
C SER A 186 14.89 -3.65 -5.04
N ALA A 187 15.27 -3.44 -3.79
CA ALA A 187 16.50 -2.73 -3.44
C ALA A 187 17.73 -3.43 -4.01
N ASN A 188 17.80 -4.76 -4.00
CA ASN A 188 18.91 -5.51 -4.60
C ASN A 188 19.00 -5.29 -6.12
N ILE A 189 17.85 -5.30 -6.83
CA ILE A 189 17.80 -5.03 -8.27
C ILE A 189 18.30 -3.62 -8.58
N ILE A 190 17.82 -2.63 -7.81
CA ILE A 190 18.26 -1.23 -7.95
C ILE A 190 19.76 -1.11 -7.72
N THR A 191 20.30 -1.71 -6.65
CA THR A 191 21.73 -1.69 -6.35
C THR A 191 22.56 -2.25 -7.50
N GLN A 192 22.13 -3.37 -8.10
CA GLN A 192 22.84 -4.01 -9.22
C GLN A 192 22.83 -3.16 -10.49
N LEU A 193 21.69 -2.57 -10.86
CA LEU A 193 21.56 -1.80 -12.10
C LEU A 193 22.15 -0.40 -11.98
N CYS A 194 21.95 0.26 -10.83
CA CYS A 194 22.39 1.63 -10.59
C CYS A 194 23.80 1.72 -9.96
N LYS A 195 24.43 0.57 -9.68
CA LYS A 195 25.78 0.47 -9.08
C LYS A 195 25.91 1.20 -7.73
N PHE A 196 24.85 1.20 -6.94
CA PHE A 196 24.92 1.67 -5.55
C PHE A 196 25.75 0.70 -4.70
N LYS A 197 26.16 1.15 -3.51
CA LYS A 197 26.74 0.24 -2.52
C LYS A 197 25.66 -0.62 -1.88
N ASP A 198 26.03 -1.82 -1.47
CA ASP A 198 25.11 -2.71 -0.75
C ASP A 198 24.51 -2.02 0.47
N GLY A 199 23.18 -2.01 0.54
CA GLY A 199 22.41 -1.41 1.65
C GLY A 199 22.13 0.10 1.53
N GLU A 200 22.78 0.82 0.62
CA GLU A 200 22.63 2.27 0.46
C GLU A 200 21.20 2.70 0.10
N VAL A 201 20.52 1.93 -0.75
CA VAL A 201 19.12 2.18 -1.15
C VAL A 201 18.19 2.14 0.07
N LYS A 202 18.44 1.24 1.03
CA LYS A 202 17.60 1.06 2.22
C LYS A 202 17.87 2.12 3.29
N THR A 203 19.12 2.55 3.43
CA THR A 203 19.47 3.65 4.35
C THR A 203 18.82 4.94 3.86
N PHE A 204 18.91 5.24 2.56
CA PHE A 204 18.22 6.39 1.98
C PHE A 204 16.70 6.31 2.08
N PHE A 205 16.11 5.14 1.93
CA PHE A 205 14.67 4.98 2.18
C PHE A 205 14.30 5.24 3.65
N SER A 206 15.11 4.77 4.59
CA SER A 206 14.90 5.02 6.02
C SER A 206 15.00 6.52 6.36
N ASP A 207 15.97 7.22 5.78
CA ASP A 207 16.12 8.66 5.87
C ASP A 207 14.96 9.41 5.21
N PHE A 208 14.46 8.90 4.08
CA PHE A 208 13.29 9.47 3.40
C PHE A 208 12.03 9.33 4.26
N LYS A 209 11.87 8.20 4.95
CA LYS A 209 10.76 7.95 5.88
C LYS A 209 10.82 8.90 7.09
N SER A 210 12.01 9.23 7.59
CA SER A 210 12.19 10.12 8.75
C SER A 210 12.00 11.60 8.41
N LYS A 211 12.46 12.07 7.24
CA LYS A 211 12.37 13.49 6.83
C LYS A 211 10.97 13.96 6.47
N ASN A 212 10.07 13.04 6.12
CA ASN A 212 8.71 13.35 5.68
C ASN A 212 7.66 12.87 6.70
N LYS A 213 8.01 12.90 8.00
CA LYS A 213 7.10 12.63 9.11
C LYS A 213 6.44 13.92 9.57
#